data_AF-A0A1V5S9U2-F1
#
_entry.id   AF-A0A1V5S9U2-F1
#
_cell.length_a   1.000
_cell.length_b   1.000
_cell.length_c   1.000
_cell.angle_alpha   90.00
_cell.angle_beta   90.00
_cell.angle_gamma   90.00
#
_symmetry.space_group_name_H-M   'P 1'
#
loop_
_entity.id
_entity.type
_entity.pdbx_description
1 polymer ?
#
loop_
_entity_poly.entity_id
_entity_poly.type
_entity_poly.pdbx_seq_one_letter_code
_entity_poly.pdbx_strand_id
1 'polypeptide(L)'
;MFTEVVGWLGVGLGISVSIPQLIKSVRARSTNGLSKHTYQLLLATIACYLVRAIAVKEPVFIVSNVCGLIVTTAVLYLFRKYPAHKP
;
A
#
# COMPACT_ATOMS: atom_id res chain seq x y z
N MET A 1 -25.88 4.03 -3.18
CA MET A 1 -26.17 2.58 -3.21
C MET A 1 -25.21 1.82 -4.13
N PHE A 2 -25.43 1.71 -5.45
CA PHE A 2 -24.57 0.87 -6.32
C PHE A 2 -23.09 1.30 -6.32
N THR A 3 -22.83 2.60 -6.51
CA THR A 3 -21.47 3.16 -6.52
C THR A 3 -20.73 2.98 -5.19
N GLU A 4 -21.45 3.08 -4.06
CA GLU A 4 -20.90 2.85 -2.73
C GLU A 4 -20.53 1.38 -2.50
N VAL A 5 -21.42 0.46 -2.90
CA VAL A 5 -21.14 -0.99 -2.80
C VAL A 5 -19.92 -1.36 -3.64
N VAL A 6 -19.85 -0.89 -4.88
CA VAL A 6 -18.68 -1.11 -5.75
C VAL A 6 -17.42 -0.49 -5.16
N GLY A 7 -17.53 0.72 -4.56
CA GLY A 7 -16.43 1.38 -3.89
C GLY A 7 -15.86 0.55 -2.72
N TRP A 8 -16.72 0.10 -1.81
CA TRP A 8 -16.31 -0.71 -0.66
C TRP A 8 -15.81 -2.10 -1.05
N LEU A 9 -16.39 -2.72 -2.08
CA LEU A 9 -15.83 -3.96 -2.67
C LEU A 9 -14.43 -3.71 -3.22
N GLY A 10 -14.23 -2.60 -3.93
CA GLY A 10 -12.92 -2.18 -4.42
C GLY A 10 -11.89 -2.02 -3.30
N VAL A 11 -12.30 -1.45 -2.15
CA VAL A 11 -11.43 -1.36 -0.95
C VAL A 11 -11.05 -2.75 -0.46
N GLY A 12 -12.02 -3.65 -0.27
CA GLY A 12 -11.76 -5.01 0.22
C GLY A 12 -10.82 -5.80 -0.69
N LEU A 13 -11.05 -5.73 -2.01
CA LEU A 13 -10.19 -6.36 -3.01
C LEU A 13 -8.79 -5.74 -3.04
N GLY A 14 -8.69 -4.40 -3.03
CA GLY A 14 -7.41 -3.68 -3.06
C GLY A 14 -6.53 -4.00 -1.84
N ILE A 15 -7.12 -4.10 -0.65
CA ILE A 15 -6.42 -4.54 0.56
C ILE A 15 -5.94 -5.99 0.40
N SER A 16 -6.82 -6.87 -0.09
CA SER A 16 -6.52 -8.29 -0.27
C SER A 16 -5.39 -8.56 -1.26
N VAL A 17 -5.21 -7.70 -2.27
CA VAL A 17 -4.07 -7.79 -3.23
C VAL A 17 -2.74 -7.40 -2.59
N SER A 18 -2.77 -6.46 -1.64
CA SER A 18 -1.56 -5.89 -1.05
C SER A 18 -0.94 -6.78 0.03
N ILE A 19 -1.76 -7.57 0.72
CA ILE A 19 -1.35 -8.46 1.82
C ILE A 19 -0.40 -9.60 1.37
N PRO A 20 -0.66 -10.36 0.28
CA PRO A 20 0.21 -11.43 -0.17
C PRO A 20 1.66 -11.02 -0.42
N GLN A 21 1.88 -9.82 -0.99
CA GLN A 21 3.22 -9.32 -1.25
C GLN A 21 3.98 -9.02 0.04
N LEU A 22 3.30 -8.48 1.04
CA LEU A 22 3.87 -8.26 2.37
C LEU A 22 4.23 -9.61 3.02
N ILE A 23 3.30 -10.57 3.03
CA ILE A 23 3.51 -11.91 3.58
C ILE A 23 4.70 -12.60 2.89
N LYS A 24 4.75 -12.58 1.56
CA LYS A 24 5.85 -13.17 0.78
C LYS A 24 7.20 -12.58 1.18
N SER A 25 7.29 -11.26 1.30
CA SER A 25 8.52 -10.55 1.68
C SER A 25 8.96 -10.88 3.12
N VAL A 26 8.00 -10.97 4.05
CA VAL A 26 8.27 -11.38 5.45
C VAL A 26 8.73 -12.83 5.52
N ARG A 27 8.04 -13.74 4.83
CA ARG A 27 8.34 -15.18 4.84
C ARG A 27 9.69 -15.49 4.20
N ALA A 28 9.99 -14.84 3.08
CA ALA A 28 11.29 -14.96 2.40
C ALA A 28 12.43 -14.23 3.12
N ARG A 29 12.11 -13.38 4.13
CA ARG A 29 13.05 -12.46 4.79
C ARG A 29 13.91 -11.68 3.79
N SER A 30 13.29 -11.28 2.68
CA SER A 30 13.97 -10.67 1.55
C SER A 30 13.01 -9.74 0.81
N THR A 31 13.55 -8.61 0.34
CA THR A 31 12.88 -7.71 -0.59
C THR A 31 13.48 -7.80 -2.00
N ASN A 32 14.20 -8.89 -2.32
CA ASN A 32 14.78 -9.11 -3.64
C ASN A 32 13.69 -9.14 -4.73
N GLY A 33 13.96 -8.48 -5.86
CA GLY A 33 13.01 -8.31 -6.96
C GLY A 33 12.00 -7.16 -6.76
N LEU A 34 12.05 -6.45 -5.63
CA LEU A 34 11.25 -5.25 -5.40
C LEU A 34 12.08 -3.98 -5.56
N SER A 35 11.51 -2.98 -6.22
CA SER A 35 12.12 -1.66 -6.34
C SER A 35 11.75 -0.78 -5.15
N LYS A 36 12.75 -0.41 -4.33
CA LYS A 36 12.56 0.53 -3.22
C LYS A 36 12.02 1.88 -3.71
N HIS A 37 12.53 2.38 -4.84
CA HIS A 37 12.10 3.66 -5.43
C HIS A 37 10.62 3.64 -5.81
N THR A 38 10.13 2.52 -6.35
CA THR A 38 8.70 2.36 -6.66
C THR A 38 7.85 2.49 -5.41
N TYR A 39 8.22 1.86 -4.30
CA TYR A 39 7.48 1.99 -3.05
C TYR A 39 7.59 3.38 -2.41
N GLN A 40 8.69 4.10 -2.61
CA GLN A 40 8.82 5.51 -2.17
C GLN A 40 7.91 6.44 -2.96
N LEU A 41 7.87 6.29 -4.29
CA LEU A 41 6.95 7.05 -5.14
C LEU A 41 5.50 6.70 -4.81
N LEU A 42 5.20 5.41 -4.63
CA LEU A 42 3.87 4.96 -4.24
C LEU A 42 3.42 5.56 -2.91
N LEU A 43 4.33 5.65 -1.92
CA LEU A 43 4.04 6.31 -0.65
C LEU A 43 3.65 7.78 -0.86
N ALA A 44 4.40 8.53 -1.67
CA ALA A 44 4.10 9.92 -2.00
C ALA A 44 2.76 10.05 -2.74
N THR A 45 2.51 9.19 -3.72
CA THR A 45 1.24 9.13 -4.47
C THR A 45 0.06 8.90 -3.53
N ILE A 46 0.12 7.90 -2.66
CA ILE A 46 -0.96 7.58 -1.70
C ILE A 46 -1.16 8.75 -0.72
N ALA A 47 -0.08 9.38 -0.25
CA ALA A 47 -0.18 10.54 0.63
C ALA A 47 -0.91 11.72 -0.06
N CYS A 48 -0.57 12.03 -1.32
CA CYS A 48 -1.26 13.06 -2.10
C CYS A 48 -2.74 12.73 -2.31
N TYR A 49 -3.07 11.49 -2.67
CA TYR A 49 -4.46 11.07 -2.84
C TYR A 49 -5.24 11.07 -1.53
N LEU A 50 -4.62 10.72 -0.41
CA LEU A 50 -5.25 10.77 0.90
C LEU A 50 -5.61 12.20 1.29
N VAL A 51 -4.68 13.15 1.13
CA VAL A 51 -4.94 14.57 1.37
C VAL A 51 -6.12 15.06 0.53
N ARG A 52 -6.14 14.71 -0.77
CA ARG A 52 -7.26 15.04 -1.66
C ARG A 52 -8.57 14.40 -1.19
N ALA A 53 -8.56 13.13 -0.81
CA ALA A 53 -9.76 12.40 -0.39
C ALA A 53 -10.38 13.00 0.88
N ILE A 54 -9.55 13.43 1.82
CA ILE A 54 -9.98 14.16 3.03
C ILE A 54 -10.60 15.51 2.63
N ALA A 55 -9.96 16.26 1.73
CA ALA A 55 -10.47 17.56 1.29
C ALA A 55 -11.86 17.47 0.61
N VAL A 56 -12.11 16.39 -0.16
CA VAL A 56 -13.40 16.15 -0.83
C VAL A 56 -14.39 15.37 0.05
N LYS A 57 -13.98 14.92 1.25
CA LYS A 57 -14.79 14.13 2.19
C LYS A 57 -15.28 12.79 1.61
N GLU A 58 -14.44 12.10 0.84
CA GLU A 58 -14.77 10.83 0.18
C GLU A 58 -14.31 9.61 1.02
N PRO A 59 -15.20 8.98 1.81
CA PRO A 59 -14.81 7.98 2.81
C PRO A 59 -14.17 6.72 2.23
N VAL A 60 -14.65 6.24 1.08
CA VAL A 60 -14.11 5.06 0.39
C VAL A 60 -12.64 5.28 0.03
N PHE A 61 -12.32 6.45 -0.53
CA PHE A 61 -10.95 6.80 -0.89
C PHE A 61 -10.08 7.04 0.34
N ILE A 62 -10.62 7.63 1.40
CA ILE A 62 -9.88 7.82 2.66
C ILE A 62 -9.44 6.46 3.20
N VAL A 63 -10.39 5.52 3.37
CA VAL A 63 -10.07 4.19 3.92
C VAL A 63 -9.10 3.44 3.01
N SER A 64 -9.33 3.43 1.70
CA SER A 64 -8.44 2.79 0.72
C SER A 64 -7.00 3.30 0.84
N ASN A 65 -6.82 4.61 0.85
CA ASN A 65 -5.49 5.22 0.89
C ASN A 65 -4.84 5.08 2.26
N VAL A 66 -5.58 5.11 3.38
CA VAL A 66 -5.02 4.83 4.71
C VAL A 66 -4.48 3.40 4.78
N CYS A 67 -5.26 2.42 4.33
CA CYS A 67 -4.80 1.02 4.28
C CYS A 67 -3.57 0.87 3.36
N GLY A 68 -3.61 1.49 2.17
CA GLY A 68 -2.49 1.49 1.24
C GLY A 68 -1.22 2.13 1.83
N LEU A 69 -1.37 3.20 2.62
CA LEU A 69 -0.27 3.89 3.29
C LEU A 69 0.39 2.97 4.33
N ILE A 70 -0.42 2.27 5.14
CA ILE A 70 0.05 1.32 6.15
C ILE A 70 0.85 0.20 5.47
N VAL A 71 0.30 -0.44 4.43
CA VAL A 71 0.96 -1.57 3.77
C VAL A 71 2.23 -1.12 3.05
N THR A 72 2.19 -0.01 2.31
CA THR A 72 3.35 0.57 1.62
C THR A 72 4.47 0.91 2.60
N THR A 73 4.12 1.51 3.73
CA THR A 73 5.08 1.83 4.80
C THR A 73 5.66 0.56 5.41
N ALA A 74 4.84 -0.47 5.64
CA ALA A 74 5.32 -1.76 6.13
C ALA A 74 6.34 -2.39 5.16
N VAL A 75 6.09 -2.37 3.85
CA VAL A 75 7.06 -2.86 2.85
C VAL A 75 8.34 -2.03 2.84
N LEU A 76 8.25 -0.69 2.91
CA LEU A 76 9.42 0.18 3.03
C LEU A 76 10.24 -0.08 4.30
N TYR A 77 9.59 -0.45 5.39
CA TYR A 77 10.26 -0.91 6.61
C TYR A 77 10.99 -2.24 6.38
N LEU A 78 10.40 -3.18 5.62
CA LEU A 78 11.08 -4.44 5.28
C LEU A 78 12.36 -4.23 4.48
N PHE A 79 12.44 -3.21 3.60
CA PHE A 79 13.69 -2.87 2.91
C PHE A 79 14.82 -2.47 3.86
N ARG A 80 14.50 -1.92 5.05
CA ARG A 80 15.50 -1.62 6.09
C ARG A 80 15.87 -2.86 6.90
N LYS A 81 14.88 -3.73 7.16
CA LYS A 81 15.05 -4.94 7.98
C LYS A 81 15.76 -6.08 7.22
N TYR A 82 15.49 -6.19 5.92
CA TYR A 82 16.07 -7.17 5.01
C TYR A 82 16.87 -6.45 3.93
N PRO A 83 17.98 -5.77 4.29
CA PRO A 83 18.80 -5.09 3.31
C PRO A 83 19.25 -6.10 2.25
N ALA A 84 19.00 -5.77 0.98
CA ALA A 84 19.44 -6.60 -0.13
C ALA A 84 20.94 -6.86 0.02
N HIS A 85 21.32 -8.13 0.00
CA HIS A 85 22.73 -8.50 -0.12
C HIS A 85 23.22 -7.86 -1.41
N LYS A 86 24.10 -6.85 -1.31
CA LYS A 86 24.77 -6.32 -2.49
C LYS A 86 25.58 -7.48 -3.08
N PRO A 87 25.42 -7.81 -4.36
CA PRO A 87 26.31 -8.78 -5.00
C PRO A 87 27.76 -8.30 -4.92
#